data_AF-A0A7S0RCE0-F1
#
_entry.id   AF-A0A7S0RCE0-F1
#
_cell.length_a   1.000
_cell.length_b   1.000
_cell.length_c   1.000
_cell.angle_alpha   90.00
_cell.angle_beta   90.00
_cell.angle_gamma   90.00
#
_symmetry.space_group_name_H-M   'P 1'
#
loop_
_entity.id
_entity.type
_entity.pdbx_description
1 polymer ?
#
loop_
_entity_poly.entity_id
_entity_poly.type
_entity_poly.pdbx_seq_one_letter_code
_entity_poly.pdbx_strand_id
1 'polypeptide(L)'
;VKCYVRKGVPPDQQFTDFPSKEEIDAGKVEWYRGHGPPGGLQRLDSMPADWTFQDQDHLPLDACKDRCNERGACTTGRKLPGNPASICRCFKGHTGEACEETDWVYSCMNKCSGRGNCVGGFCHCERGWWGMDCSRSVAWGPDPQKPREAADKAYNRTHIRIYRYELPWQISFENMLTEGTMTWDRLYGAFEHFERQLSADWAVRTENPWEANLFYVQANTYLYSQNVIDPTAHVARVLNYVRMRYPTFWRRNRGKDHVIWIPGDMGPCLLPGARFIQYPIKLAHFGLQVHKNNYTNMPGARPAEWIKGAHEEYSCFKHEKDVVVPPHYADFHHIDKAEATFQASLAANHSRPYLLFFAGTIRDHQAHYSGGARQAFHKHLVAPDEGKSEADKLYPDLKFGGPASETGYQAQFCLIPYGDGWGNRIMFAAYQACIPVITQDYVHQPFDEVIPYEEFAVRIRNLDIPDLVHHLRAIPQSSIHAMRAAWHKYWSAYFWYPDHGGTAYNWTIRSLHKKLYNLWGHHYRLQ
;
A
#
# COMPACT_ATOMS: atom_id res chain seq x y z
N VAL A 1 -16.91 7.25 12.56
CA VAL A 1 -18.01 7.35 11.56
C VAL A 1 -18.48 8.80 11.54
N LYS A 2 -18.62 9.40 10.37
CA LYS A 2 -19.18 10.74 10.18
C LYS A 2 -20.56 10.53 9.59
N CYS A 3 -21.61 11.08 10.18
CA CYS A 3 -22.96 10.92 9.65
C CYS A 3 -23.82 12.13 10.00
N TYR A 4 -25.00 12.18 9.40
CA TYR A 4 -25.95 13.26 9.56
C TYR A 4 -27.37 12.69 9.48
N VAL A 5 -28.33 13.45 10.02
CA VAL A 5 -29.75 13.12 9.99
C VAL A 5 -30.53 14.33 9.52
N ARG A 6 -31.44 14.14 8.57
CA ARG A 6 -32.38 15.17 8.13
C ARG A 6 -33.53 15.29 9.14
N LYS A 7 -33.74 16.48 9.68
CA LYS A 7 -34.82 16.78 10.63
C LYS A 7 -36.17 16.64 9.94
N GLY A 8 -37.12 16.02 10.64
CA GLY A 8 -38.48 15.83 10.13
C GLY A 8 -38.60 14.80 9.00
N VAL A 9 -37.52 14.09 8.66
CA VAL A 9 -37.53 13.00 7.69
C VAL A 9 -37.57 11.66 8.46
N PRO A 10 -38.53 10.76 8.16
CA PRO A 10 -38.63 9.45 8.78
C PRO A 10 -37.33 8.61 8.62
N PRO A 11 -37.01 7.70 9.56
CA PRO A 11 -35.78 6.89 9.49
C PRO A 11 -35.62 6.08 8.20
N ASP A 12 -36.72 5.59 7.62
CA ASP A 12 -36.77 4.84 6.36
C ASP A 12 -36.59 5.72 5.11
N GLN A 13 -36.61 7.04 5.28
CA GLN A 13 -36.41 8.05 4.22
C GLN A 13 -35.12 8.85 4.41
N GLN A 14 -34.26 8.45 5.34
CA GLN A 14 -32.93 9.03 5.49
C GLN A 14 -32.02 8.48 4.38
N PHE A 15 -31.80 9.29 3.34
CA PHE A 15 -30.86 8.94 2.26
C PHE A 15 -29.44 9.37 2.60
N THR A 16 -28.47 8.63 2.05
CA THR A 16 -27.03 8.90 2.19
C THR A 16 -26.53 10.05 1.31
N ASP A 17 -27.41 10.60 0.46
CA ASP A 17 -27.15 11.75 -0.41
C ASP A 17 -26.79 13.00 0.36
N PHE A 18 -25.61 13.54 0.08
CA PHE A 18 -25.07 14.69 0.78
C PHE A 18 -26.07 15.86 0.78
N PRO A 19 -26.32 16.52 1.93
CA PRO A 19 -27.30 17.60 2.00
C PRO A 19 -26.95 18.77 1.10
N SER A 20 -27.97 19.37 0.49
CA SER A 20 -27.78 20.59 -0.29
C SER A 20 -27.40 21.77 0.61
N LYS A 21 -26.76 22.79 0.05
CA LYS A 21 -26.41 23.99 0.78
C LYS A 21 -27.65 24.66 1.39
N GLU A 22 -28.77 24.64 0.67
CA GLU A 22 -30.05 25.15 1.15
C GLU A 22 -30.59 24.36 2.35
N GLU A 23 -30.45 23.03 2.37
CA GLU A 23 -30.82 22.20 3.52
C GLU A 23 -29.98 22.52 4.76
N ILE A 24 -28.67 22.72 4.56
CA ILE A 24 -27.70 23.05 5.60
C ILE A 24 -27.99 24.44 6.17
N ASP A 25 -28.11 25.44 5.30
CA ASP A 25 -28.35 26.85 5.68
C ASP A 25 -29.73 27.02 6.35
N ALA A 26 -30.73 26.21 5.97
CA ALA A 26 -32.04 26.17 6.61
C ALA A 26 -32.06 25.39 7.95
N GLY A 27 -30.94 24.83 8.40
CA GLY A 27 -30.84 24.10 9.66
C GLY A 27 -31.62 22.78 9.68
N LYS A 28 -31.89 22.20 8.52
CA LYS A 28 -32.63 20.93 8.36
C LYS A 28 -31.79 19.69 8.62
N VAL A 29 -30.50 19.84 8.90
CA VAL A 29 -29.56 18.73 9.09
C VAL A 29 -29.00 18.77 10.50
N GLU A 30 -28.90 17.61 11.14
CA GLU A 30 -28.14 17.41 12.38
C GLU A 30 -26.89 16.59 12.10
N TRP A 31 -25.75 17.04 12.62
CA TRP A 31 -24.45 16.44 12.34
C TRP A 31 -23.99 15.58 13.52
N TYR A 32 -23.34 14.46 13.21
CA TYR A 32 -22.86 13.50 14.19
C TYR A 32 -21.45 12.99 13.86
N ARG A 33 -20.68 12.70 14.91
CA ARG A 33 -19.37 12.04 14.85
C ARG A 33 -19.38 10.83 15.79
N GLY A 34 -19.26 9.65 15.22
CA GLY A 34 -19.04 8.41 15.94
C GLY A 34 -17.55 8.15 16.16
N HIS A 35 -17.17 7.97 17.42
CA HIS A 35 -15.90 7.33 17.78
C HIS A 35 -16.16 5.82 17.81
N GLY A 36 -15.28 4.98 17.27
CA GLY A 36 -15.55 3.52 17.24
C GLY A 36 -15.88 2.94 18.62
N PRO A 37 -16.48 1.75 18.72
CA PRO A 37 -16.90 1.18 20.00
C PRO A 37 -15.75 1.20 21.03
N PRO A 38 -15.98 1.72 22.26
CA PRO A 38 -17.28 1.98 22.89
C PRO A 38 -17.83 3.41 22.71
N GLY A 39 -17.23 4.23 21.85
CA GLY A 39 -17.68 5.61 21.62
C GLY A 39 -19.07 5.67 20.99
N GLY A 40 -20.00 6.39 21.62
CA GLY A 40 -21.29 6.70 21.01
C GLY A 40 -21.18 7.68 19.84
N LEU A 41 -22.32 8.11 19.32
CA LEU A 41 -22.42 9.24 18.38
C LEU A 41 -22.43 10.56 19.18
N GLN A 42 -21.45 11.41 18.93
CA GLN A 42 -21.41 12.78 19.44
C GLN A 42 -22.11 13.71 18.43
N ARG A 43 -23.12 14.45 18.88
CA ARG A 43 -23.75 15.51 18.07
C ARG A 43 -22.78 16.70 17.91
N LEU A 44 -22.81 17.34 16.75
CA LEU A 44 -21.98 18.48 16.38
C LEU A 44 -22.88 19.68 16.05
N ASP A 45 -22.38 20.89 16.31
CA ASP A 45 -23.13 22.13 16.09
C ASP A 45 -23.18 22.53 14.61
N SER A 46 -22.20 22.10 13.82
CA SER A 46 -22.09 22.38 12.40
C SER A 46 -21.38 21.24 11.66
N MET A 47 -21.41 21.31 10.33
CA MET A 47 -20.65 20.39 9.50
C MET A 47 -19.15 20.51 9.85
N PRO A 48 -18.48 19.39 10.20
CA PRO A 48 -17.08 19.44 10.53
C PRO A 48 -16.22 19.87 9.34
N ALA A 49 -15.25 20.74 9.56
CA ALA A 49 -14.32 21.21 8.52
C ALA A 49 -13.52 20.08 7.85
N ASP A 50 -13.40 18.92 8.51
CA ASP A 50 -12.72 17.73 8.01
C ASP A 50 -13.63 16.78 7.19
N TRP A 51 -14.83 17.21 6.82
CA TRP A 51 -15.68 16.52 5.83
C TRP A 51 -15.24 16.77 4.38
N THR A 52 -14.12 17.44 4.18
CA THR A 52 -13.48 17.58 2.87
C THR A 52 -12.59 16.36 2.58
N PHE A 53 -12.64 15.84 1.36
CA PHE A 53 -11.77 14.76 0.91
C PHE A 53 -10.67 15.32 -0.01
N GLN A 54 -9.40 15.31 0.41
CA GLN A 54 -8.28 15.82 -0.41
C GLN A 54 -8.53 17.23 -1.00
N ASP A 55 -8.99 18.17 -0.18
CA ASP A 55 -9.35 19.54 -0.58
C ASP A 55 -10.55 19.64 -1.55
N GLN A 56 -11.34 18.58 -1.67
CA GLN A 56 -12.61 18.52 -2.41
C GLN A 56 -13.78 18.52 -1.44
N ASP A 57 -14.81 19.28 -1.79
CA ASP A 57 -16.05 19.38 -1.03
C ASP A 57 -17.03 18.31 -1.54
N HIS A 58 -17.73 17.63 -0.62
CA HIS A 58 -18.85 16.79 -0.99
C HIS A 58 -19.99 17.65 -1.53
N LEU A 59 -20.62 17.17 -2.59
CA LEU A 59 -21.75 17.81 -3.24
C LEU A 59 -22.96 16.87 -3.21
N PRO A 60 -24.19 17.40 -3.25
CA PRO A 60 -25.38 16.60 -3.56
C PRO A 60 -25.18 15.84 -4.88
N LEU A 61 -25.74 14.63 -5.02
CA LEU A 61 -25.59 13.85 -6.24
C LEU A 61 -26.09 14.58 -7.49
N ASP A 62 -27.13 15.41 -7.35
CA ASP A 62 -27.67 16.25 -8.43
C ASP A 62 -26.65 17.25 -9.02
N ALA A 63 -25.59 17.56 -8.30
CA ALA A 63 -24.52 18.42 -8.82
C ALA A 63 -23.61 17.69 -9.83
N CYS A 64 -23.70 16.37 -9.91
CA CYS A 64 -22.91 15.54 -10.82
C CYS A 64 -23.77 15.00 -11.97
N LYS A 65 -23.10 14.75 -13.09
CA LYS A 65 -23.70 14.14 -14.29
C LYS A 65 -24.43 12.84 -13.93
N ASP A 66 -25.67 12.74 -14.37
CA ASP A 66 -26.58 11.59 -14.16
C ASP A 66 -26.67 11.10 -12.72
N ARG A 67 -26.47 11.99 -11.72
CA ARG A 67 -26.41 11.64 -10.29
C ARG A 67 -25.40 10.53 -9.99
N CYS A 68 -24.30 10.48 -10.75
CA CYS A 68 -23.33 9.39 -10.74
C CYS A 68 -23.96 8.00 -10.88
N ASN A 69 -25.07 7.90 -11.63
CA ASN A 69 -25.91 6.70 -11.80
C ASN A 69 -26.33 6.04 -10.47
N GLU A 70 -26.41 6.81 -9.37
CA GLU A 70 -26.60 6.30 -8.00
C GLU A 70 -25.51 5.28 -7.58
N ARG A 71 -24.37 5.34 -8.26
CA ARG A 71 -23.24 4.40 -8.17
C ARG A 71 -21.94 5.11 -7.80
N GLY A 72 -22.03 6.29 -7.23
CA GLY A 72 -20.89 7.08 -6.78
C GLY A 72 -21.27 8.16 -5.78
N ALA A 73 -20.27 8.89 -5.30
CA ALA A 73 -20.45 10.16 -4.59
C ALA A 73 -20.05 11.34 -5.48
N CYS A 74 -20.72 12.47 -5.31
CA CYS A 74 -20.39 13.70 -6.01
C CYS A 74 -19.43 14.55 -5.17
N THR A 75 -18.36 15.05 -5.81
CA THR A 75 -17.35 15.91 -5.18
C THR A 75 -16.96 17.04 -6.10
N THR A 76 -16.44 18.15 -5.58
CA THR A 76 -15.78 19.16 -6.42
C THR A 76 -14.49 18.61 -7.03
N GLY A 77 -14.03 19.15 -8.16
CA GLY A 77 -12.68 18.87 -8.65
C GLY A 77 -11.61 19.33 -7.66
N ARG A 78 -10.40 18.73 -7.68
CA ARG A 78 -9.27 19.28 -6.90
C ARG A 78 -9.08 20.74 -7.30
N LYS A 79 -8.72 21.62 -6.36
CA LYS A 79 -8.48 23.07 -6.57
C LYS A 79 -7.23 23.35 -7.42
N LEU A 80 -7.21 22.82 -8.64
CA LEU A 80 -6.18 23.01 -9.66
C LEU A 80 -6.84 23.60 -10.92
N PRO A 81 -6.16 24.51 -11.64
CA PRO A 81 -6.70 25.09 -12.87
C PRO A 81 -7.08 24.00 -13.88
N GLY A 82 -8.28 24.09 -14.47
CA GLY A 82 -8.76 23.18 -15.52
C GLY A 82 -9.51 21.94 -15.04
N ASN A 83 -9.63 21.70 -13.72
CA ASN A 83 -10.48 20.62 -13.22
C ASN A 83 -11.98 20.96 -13.33
N PRO A 84 -12.85 19.96 -13.58
CA PRO A 84 -14.29 20.16 -13.64
C PRO A 84 -14.87 20.58 -12.29
N ALA A 85 -15.99 21.33 -12.34
CA ALA A 85 -16.67 21.85 -11.15
C ALA A 85 -17.20 20.74 -10.23
N SER A 86 -17.62 19.61 -10.82
CA SER A 86 -18.06 18.40 -10.12
C SER A 86 -17.49 17.14 -10.78
N ILE A 87 -17.22 16.11 -9.98
CA ILE A 87 -16.66 14.82 -10.39
C ILE A 87 -17.38 13.71 -9.63
N CYS A 88 -17.81 12.67 -10.37
CA CYS A 88 -18.27 11.43 -9.78
C CYS A 88 -17.09 10.58 -9.28
N ARG A 89 -17.15 10.21 -8.01
CA ARG A 89 -16.29 9.20 -7.40
C ARG A 89 -17.07 7.90 -7.35
N CYS A 90 -16.77 6.96 -8.25
CA CYS A 90 -17.55 5.74 -8.38
C CYS A 90 -17.32 4.74 -7.24
N PHE A 91 -18.39 4.05 -6.81
CA PHE A 91 -18.31 2.94 -5.89
C PHE A 91 -17.51 1.80 -6.53
N LYS A 92 -16.96 0.91 -5.69
CA LYS A 92 -16.19 -0.25 -6.15
C LYS A 92 -17.01 -1.05 -7.17
N GLY A 93 -16.37 -1.39 -8.30
CA GLY A 93 -17.02 -2.09 -9.42
C GLY A 93 -17.64 -1.17 -10.48
N HIS A 94 -17.67 0.15 -10.28
CA HIS A 94 -18.19 1.12 -11.24
C HIS A 94 -17.10 2.06 -11.76
N THR A 95 -17.20 2.40 -13.04
CA THR A 95 -16.28 3.29 -13.77
C THR A 95 -17.07 4.18 -14.73
N GLY A 96 -16.38 5.05 -15.47
CA GLY A 96 -17.01 6.05 -16.34
C GLY A 96 -17.10 7.42 -15.67
N GLU A 97 -17.47 8.43 -16.46
CA GLU A 97 -17.56 9.82 -16.01
C GLU A 97 -18.71 10.02 -15.00
N ALA A 98 -19.79 9.25 -15.16
CA ALA A 98 -20.97 9.26 -14.33
C ALA A 98 -21.18 7.91 -13.62
N CYS A 99 -20.17 7.04 -13.54
CA CYS A 99 -20.29 5.69 -12.94
C CYS A 99 -21.28 4.76 -13.65
N GLU A 100 -21.50 5.00 -14.94
CA GLU A 100 -22.39 4.27 -15.83
C GLU A 100 -21.85 2.88 -16.20
N GLU A 101 -20.53 2.77 -16.29
CA GLU A 101 -19.86 1.53 -16.63
C GLU A 101 -19.74 0.63 -15.41
N THR A 102 -19.78 -0.67 -15.64
CA THR A 102 -19.52 -1.66 -14.60
C THR A 102 -18.30 -2.47 -15.00
N ASP A 103 -17.18 -2.22 -14.31
CA ASP A 103 -15.96 -2.98 -14.48
C ASP A 103 -15.99 -4.21 -13.56
N TRP A 104 -16.53 -5.30 -14.11
CA TRP A 104 -16.67 -6.58 -13.41
C TRP A 104 -15.33 -7.25 -13.06
N VAL A 105 -14.19 -6.77 -13.57
CA VAL A 105 -12.88 -7.20 -13.09
C VAL A 105 -12.72 -6.83 -11.61
N TYR A 106 -13.30 -5.71 -11.18
CA TYR A 106 -13.27 -5.26 -9.79
C TYR A 106 -14.49 -5.66 -8.97
N SER A 107 -15.65 -5.93 -9.59
CA SER A 107 -16.84 -6.30 -8.83
C SER A 107 -16.65 -7.62 -8.09
N CYS A 108 -16.29 -8.71 -8.77
CA CYS A 108 -16.12 -10.01 -8.12
C CYS A 108 -14.71 -10.58 -8.31
N MET A 109 -14.13 -11.08 -7.23
CA MET A 109 -12.80 -11.69 -7.24
C MET A 109 -12.74 -12.82 -8.28
N ASN A 110 -11.75 -12.75 -9.17
CA ASN A 110 -11.48 -13.73 -10.24
C ASN A 110 -12.72 -14.17 -11.05
N LYS A 111 -13.71 -13.28 -11.24
CA LYS A 111 -14.98 -13.60 -11.93
C LYS A 111 -15.65 -14.85 -11.36
N CYS A 112 -15.60 -15.00 -10.03
CA CYS A 112 -16.12 -16.17 -9.31
C CYS A 112 -15.55 -17.49 -9.83
N SER A 113 -14.33 -17.47 -10.37
CA SER A 113 -13.63 -18.60 -11.00
C SER A 113 -14.45 -19.31 -12.08
N GLY A 114 -15.46 -18.65 -12.66
CA GLY A 114 -16.43 -19.26 -13.58
C GLY A 114 -17.37 -20.29 -12.94
N ARG A 115 -17.52 -20.28 -11.61
CA ARG A 115 -18.27 -21.28 -10.81
C ARG A 115 -19.27 -20.63 -9.86
N GLY A 116 -19.81 -19.48 -10.27
CA GLY A 116 -20.75 -18.71 -9.48
C GLY A 116 -21.19 -17.44 -10.21
N ASN A 117 -22.26 -16.84 -9.70
CA ASN A 117 -22.80 -15.59 -10.22
C ASN A 117 -22.29 -14.41 -9.38
N CYS A 118 -21.85 -13.35 -10.04
CA CYS A 118 -21.47 -12.12 -9.37
C CYS A 118 -22.72 -11.29 -9.05
N VAL A 119 -22.97 -11.03 -7.76
CA VAL A 119 -24.11 -10.23 -7.31
C VAL A 119 -23.59 -9.19 -6.31
N GLY A 120 -23.69 -7.90 -6.67
CA GLY A 120 -23.30 -6.81 -5.78
C GLY A 120 -21.84 -6.85 -5.31
N GLY A 121 -20.96 -7.41 -6.13
CA GLY A 121 -19.53 -7.59 -5.81
C GLY A 121 -19.18 -8.84 -5.00
N PHE A 122 -20.17 -9.70 -4.72
CA PHE A 122 -19.97 -10.98 -4.05
C PHE A 122 -20.22 -12.14 -5.00
N CYS A 123 -19.42 -13.19 -4.84
CA CYS A 123 -19.60 -14.42 -5.59
C CYS A 123 -20.61 -15.35 -4.92
N HIS A 124 -21.73 -15.58 -5.62
CA HIS A 124 -22.73 -16.57 -5.27
C HIS A 124 -22.36 -17.89 -5.92
N CYS A 125 -21.65 -18.73 -5.18
CA CYS A 125 -21.07 -19.96 -5.70
C CYS A 125 -22.11 -21.02 -6.04
N GLU A 126 -21.82 -21.79 -7.08
CA GLU A 126 -22.55 -23.00 -7.41
C GLU A 126 -22.40 -24.04 -6.30
N ARG A 127 -23.36 -24.97 -6.21
CA ARG A 127 -23.35 -26.02 -5.18
C ARG A 127 -22.05 -26.83 -5.24
N GLY A 128 -21.39 -26.97 -4.09
CA GLY A 128 -20.11 -27.66 -3.97
C GLY A 128 -18.89 -26.74 -4.13
N TRP A 129 -19.09 -25.47 -4.45
CA TRP A 129 -18.05 -24.45 -4.51
C TRP A 129 -18.25 -23.39 -3.42
N TRP A 130 -17.16 -22.84 -2.90
CA TRP A 130 -17.21 -21.75 -1.91
C TRP A 130 -15.93 -20.92 -1.90
N GLY A 131 -15.86 -19.97 -0.96
CA GLY A 131 -14.80 -18.99 -0.83
C GLY A 131 -15.11 -17.72 -1.61
N MET A 132 -14.29 -16.70 -1.41
CA MET A 132 -14.54 -15.35 -1.95
C MET A 132 -14.66 -15.28 -3.48
N ASP A 133 -14.01 -16.20 -4.19
CA ASP A 133 -14.02 -16.30 -5.66
C ASP A 133 -14.54 -17.65 -6.17
N CYS A 134 -15.25 -18.43 -5.36
CA CYS A 134 -15.73 -19.77 -5.71
C CYS A 134 -14.67 -20.74 -6.23
N SER A 135 -13.40 -20.51 -5.88
CA SER A 135 -12.29 -21.38 -6.28
C SER A 135 -12.21 -22.66 -5.46
N ARG A 136 -12.88 -22.73 -4.30
CA ARG A 136 -12.76 -23.88 -3.40
C ARG A 136 -13.78 -24.96 -3.69
N SER A 137 -13.33 -26.23 -3.67
CA SER A 137 -14.20 -27.40 -3.85
C SER A 137 -14.04 -28.48 -2.78
N VAL A 138 -12.97 -28.42 -2.00
CA VAL A 138 -12.69 -29.45 -0.97
C VAL A 138 -12.50 -28.83 0.42
N ALA A 139 -13.30 -29.34 1.37
CA ALA A 139 -13.22 -29.01 2.77
C ALA A 139 -12.36 -30.07 3.44
N TRP A 140 -11.13 -29.70 3.80
CA TRP A 140 -10.18 -30.63 4.38
C TRP A 140 -10.39 -30.76 5.89
N GLY A 141 -10.63 -31.99 6.34
CA GLY A 141 -10.61 -32.40 7.74
C GLY A 141 -9.28 -33.10 8.10
N PRO A 142 -8.96 -33.26 9.39
CA PRO A 142 -7.90 -34.17 9.81
C PRO A 142 -8.26 -35.60 9.36
N ASP A 143 -7.39 -36.26 8.58
CA ASP A 143 -7.54 -37.67 8.26
C ASP A 143 -7.26 -38.50 9.53
N PRO A 144 -8.26 -39.19 10.10
CA PRO A 144 -8.08 -39.99 11.32
C PRO A 144 -7.09 -41.15 11.13
N GLN A 145 -6.91 -41.62 9.89
CA GLN A 145 -6.11 -42.79 9.55
C GLN A 145 -4.68 -42.43 9.15
N LYS A 146 -4.42 -41.15 8.82
CA LYS A 146 -3.10 -40.68 8.37
C LYS A 146 -2.63 -39.39 9.08
N PRO A 147 -2.50 -39.40 10.41
CA PRO A 147 -2.10 -38.21 11.18
C PRO A 147 -0.69 -37.68 10.85
N ARG A 148 0.16 -38.47 10.17
CA ARG A 148 1.54 -38.09 9.80
C ARG A 148 1.74 -37.65 8.35
N GLU A 149 0.82 -37.95 7.42
CA GLU A 149 0.98 -37.62 5.98
C GLU A 149 0.97 -36.09 5.72
N ALA A 150 0.36 -35.35 6.64
CA ALA A 150 0.40 -33.91 6.79
C ALA A 150 1.76 -33.36 7.30
N ALA A 151 2.40 -34.10 8.19
CA ALA A 151 3.60 -33.66 8.91
C ALA A 151 4.86 -33.73 8.05
N ASP A 152 4.89 -34.49 6.95
CA ASP A 152 6.08 -34.56 6.08
C ASP A 152 6.02 -33.55 4.91
N LYS A 153 4.81 -33.27 4.38
CA LYS A 153 4.63 -32.30 3.26
C LYS A 153 4.77 -30.84 3.70
N ALA A 154 4.28 -30.48 4.90
CA ALA A 154 4.43 -29.13 5.44
C ALA A 154 5.89 -28.68 5.64
N TYR A 155 6.84 -29.62 5.66
CA TYR A 155 8.27 -29.35 5.78
C TYR A 155 9.01 -29.50 4.45
N ASN A 156 8.32 -29.77 3.34
CA ASN A 156 8.94 -29.69 2.03
C ASN A 156 9.36 -28.23 1.78
N ARG A 157 10.67 -28.01 1.67
CA ARG A 157 11.29 -26.67 1.68
C ARG A 157 11.47 -26.08 0.29
N THR A 158 11.43 -26.92 -0.74
CA THR A 158 11.73 -26.49 -2.11
C THR A 158 10.55 -25.82 -2.80
N HIS A 159 9.32 -26.07 -2.34
CA HIS A 159 8.10 -25.51 -2.91
C HIS A 159 7.30 -24.80 -1.82
N ILE A 160 6.96 -23.55 -2.05
CA ILE A 160 6.10 -22.77 -1.16
C ILE A 160 4.63 -23.16 -1.39
N ARG A 161 3.94 -23.54 -0.32
CA ARG A 161 2.51 -23.78 -0.28
C ARG A 161 1.85 -22.88 0.74
N ILE A 162 0.88 -22.08 0.31
CA ILE A 162 0.18 -21.09 1.14
C ILE A 162 -1.29 -21.47 1.26
N TYR A 163 -1.76 -21.67 2.50
CA TYR A 163 -3.18 -21.81 2.78
C TYR A 163 -3.78 -20.46 3.13
N ARG A 164 -4.80 -20.04 2.38
CA ARG A 164 -5.59 -18.84 2.68
C ARG A 164 -6.75 -19.18 3.60
N TYR A 165 -6.90 -18.47 4.71
CA TYR A 165 -8.10 -18.60 5.53
C TYR A 165 -9.30 -17.94 4.85
N GLU A 166 -10.41 -18.67 4.78
CA GLU A 166 -11.72 -18.10 4.50
C GLU A 166 -12.29 -17.55 5.81
N LEU A 167 -12.29 -16.22 5.95
CA LEU A 167 -12.78 -15.54 7.13
C LEU A 167 -14.21 -15.04 6.91
N PRO A 168 -15.10 -15.13 7.93
CA PRO A 168 -16.40 -14.47 7.85
C PRO A 168 -16.22 -12.97 7.68
N TRP A 169 -17.07 -12.37 6.87
CA TRP A 169 -17.04 -10.93 6.61
C TRP A 169 -17.17 -10.11 7.91
N GLN A 170 -17.93 -10.56 8.91
CA GLN A 170 -18.07 -9.85 10.19
C GLN A 170 -16.76 -9.75 10.98
N ILE A 171 -15.79 -10.63 10.70
CA ILE A 171 -14.49 -10.67 11.36
C ILE A 171 -13.49 -9.83 10.58
N SER A 172 -13.39 -10.12 9.29
CA SER A 172 -12.58 -9.40 8.32
C SER A 172 -13.48 -8.95 7.18
N PHE A 173 -13.96 -7.71 7.27
CA PHE A 173 -14.82 -7.12 6.26
C PHE A 173 -13.99 -6.26 5.32
N GLU A 174 -14.38 -6.25 4.06
CA GLU A 174 -14.11 -5.10 3.21
C GLU A 174 -15.06 -3.98 3.63
N ASN A 175 -14.53 -2.82 3.98
CA ASN A 175 -15.34 -1.69 4.43
C ASN A 175 -16.08 -1.08 3.23
N MET A 176 -17.26 -1.64 2.94
CA MET A 176 -18.14 -1.20 1.85
C MET A 176 -19.07 -0.04 2.27
N LEU A 177 -19.04 0.40 3.54
CA LEU A 177 -20.10 1.22 4.15
C LEU A 177 -19.57 2.40 4.98
N THR A 178 -18.53 3.08 4.51
CA THR A 178 -18.39 4.49 4.87
C THR A 178 -19.12 5.32 3.83
N GLU A 179 -20.37 5.63 4.15
CA GLU A 179 -21.20 6.67 3.52
C GLU A 179 -20.36 7.90 3.17
N GLY A 180 -19.94 8.02 1.91
CA GLY A 180 -19.33 9.23 1.38
C GLY A 180 -17.80 9.39 1.51
N THR A 181 -17.03 8.61 2.29
CA THR A 181 -15.55 8.65 2.18
C THR A 181 -15.07 7.79 1.02
N MET A 182 -15.50 8.17 -0.18
CA MET A 182 -15.33 7.43 -1.42
C MET A 182 -14.12 7.87 -2.24
N THR A 183 -12.93 7.85 -1.67
CA THR A 183 -11.88 7.24 -2.47
C THR A 183 -11.09 6.32 -1.56
N TRP A 184 -11.25 5.03 -1.82
CA TRP A 184 -10.22 4.08 -1.49
C TRP A 184 -8.99 4.54 -2.28
N ASP A 185 -7.95 5.04 -1.60
CA ASP A 185 -6.74 5.44 -2.30
C ASP A 185 -6.10 4.16 -2.83
N ARG A 186 -6.21 3.96 -4.16
CA ARG A 186 -5.68 2.79 -4.85
C ARG A 186 -4.18 2.61 -4.61
N LEU A 187 -3.50 3.66 -4.14
CA LEU A 187 -2.10 3.59 -3.72
C LEU A 187 -1.80 2.40 -2.77
N TYR A 188 -2.77 2.05 -1.91
CA TYR A 188 -2.61 0.99 -0.89
C TYR A 188 -3.23 -0.35 -1.31
N GLY A 189 -3.73 -0.44 -2.55
CA GLY A 189 -4.48 -1.59 -3.08
C GLY A 189 -3.63 -2.81 -3.45
N ALA A 190 -2.33 -2.82 -3.14
CA ALA A 190 -1.42 -3.93 -3.45
C ALA A 190 -1.90 -5.27 -2.88
N PHE A 191 -2.53 -5.25 -1.69
CA PHE A 191 -3.06 -6.47 -1.08
C PHE A 191 -4.16 -7.11 -1.95
N GLU A 192 -5.02 -6.32 -2.60
CA GLU A 192 -6.07 -6.88 -3.48
C GLU A 192 -5.46 -7.59 -4.70
N HIS A 193 -4.41 -7.02 -5.28
CA HIS A 193 -3.69 -7.65 -6.39
C HIS A 193 -3.01 -8.95 -5.96
N PHE A 194 -2.39 -8.95 -4.78
CA PHE A 194 -1.82 -10.16 -4.18
C PHE A 194 -2.88 -11.23 -3.96
N GLU A 195 -4.03 -10.85 -3.39
CA GLU A 195 -5.11 -11.78 -3.09
C GLU A 195 -5.70 -12.43 -4.34
N ARG A 196 -5.95 -11.64 -5.38
CA ARG A 196 -6.46 -12.12 -6.68
C ARG A 196 -5.50 -13.13 -7.29
N GLN A 197 -4.21 -12.78 -7.38
CA GLN A 197 -3.19 -13.65 -7.95
C GLN A 197 -2.95 -14.90 -7.10
N LEU A 198 -2.83 -14.78 -5.78
CA LEU A 198 -2.71 -15.92 -4.87
C LEU A 198 -3.91 -16.86 -5.02
N SER A 199 -5.11 -16.32 -5.22
CA SER A 199 -6.31 -17.14 -5.31
C SER A 199 -6.40 -17.94 -6.61
N ALA A 200 -5.80 -17.44 -7.68
CA ALA A 200 -5.71 -18.10 -8.98
C ALA A 200 -4.48 -19.02 -9.12
N ASP A 201 -3.44 -18.82 -8.33
CA ASP A 201 -2.17 -19.55 -8.41
C ASP A 201 -2.20 -20.87 -7.63
N TRP A 202 -2.64 -21.95 -8.27
CA TRP A 202 -2.68 -23.30 -7.68
C TRP A 202 -1.31 -23.97 -7.50
N ALA A 203 -0.24 -23.39 -8.03
CA ALA A 203 1.12 -23.87 -7.78
C ALA A 203 1.59 -23.45 -6.37
N VAL A 204 1.21 -22.24 -5.95
CA VAL A 204 1.53 -21.70 -4.62
C VAL A 204 0.40 -21.91 -3.62
N ARG A 205 -0.86 -21.68 -4.00
CA ARG A 205 -2.01 -21.84 -3.12
C ARG A 205 -2.37 -23.31 -2.93
N THR A 206 -2.83 -23.62 -1.73
CA THR A 206 -3.42 -24.92 -1.40
C THR A 206 -4.78 -24.79 -0.73
N GLU A 207 -5.68 -25.74 -1.02
CA GLU A 207 -6.91 -25.95 -0.24
C GLU A 207 -6.68 -26.80 1.01
N ASN A 208 -5.58 -27.55 1.06
CA ASN A 208 -5.27 -28.44 2.17
C ASN A 208 -4.36 -27.70 3.16
N PRO A 209 -4.85 -27.30 4.35
CA PRO A 209 -4.02 -26.57 5.31
C PRO A 209 -2.85 -27.39 5.87
N TRP A 210 -2.87 -28.72 5.69
CA TRP A 210 -1.82 -29.61 6.16
C TRP A 210 -0.60 -29.69 5.25
N GLU A 211 -0.70 -29.30 3.97
CA GLU A 211 0.48 -29.18 3.10
C GLU A 211 1.09 -27.77 3.12
N ALA A 212 0.44 -26.83 3.81
CA ALA A 212 0.84 -25.43 3.82
C ALA A 212 2.08 -25.19 4.69
N ASN A 213 3.04 -24.45 4.13
CA ASN A 213 4.19 -23.94 4.86
C ASN A 213 3.88 -22.58 5.50
N LEU A 214 3.07 -21.76 4.84
CA LEU A 214 2.60 -20.46 5.32
C LEU A 214 1.07 -20.38 5.31
N PHE A 215 0.53 -19.53 6.18
CA PHE A 215 -0.90 -19.28 6.26
C PHE A 215 -1.23 -17.82 6.01
N TYR A 216 -1.97 -17.52 4.94
CA TYR A 216 -2.39 -16.16 4.65
C TYR A 216 -3.68 -15.81 5.38
N VAL A 217 -3.62 -14.75 6.19
CA VAL A 217 -4.75 -14.20 6.95
C VAL A 217 -5.15 -12.87 6.32
N GLN A 218 -6.35 -12.83 5.74
CA GLN A 218 -6.93 -11.62 5.17
C GLN A 218 -7.33 -10.66 6.27
N ALA A 219 -6.38 -9.90 6.81
CA ALA A 219 -6.66 -8.97 7.89
C ALA A 219 -7.24 -7.63 7.40
N ASN A 220 -7.21 -7.35 6.08
CA ASN A 220 -7.82 -6.18 5.44
C ASN A 220 -7.63 -4.86 6.20
N THR A 221 -6.43 -4.67 6.77
CA THR A 221 -6.17 -3.64 7.77
C THR A 221 -6.41 -2.23 7.24
N TYR A 222 -6.03 -1.95 5.99
CA TYR A 222 -6.31 -0.68 5.34
C TYR A 222 -7.79 -0.33 5.26
N LEU A 223 -8.66 -1.31 5.02
CA LEU A 223 -10.09 -1.06 4.90
C LEU A 223 -10.70 -0.65 6.25
N TYR A 224 -10.05 -1.04 7.35
CA TYR A 224 -10.44 -0.64 8.70
C TYR A 224 -9.77 0.67 9.16
N SER A 225 -8.45 0.80 8.97
CA SER A 225 -7.64 1.86 9.57
C SER A 225 -7.12 2.88 8.56
N GLN A 226 -7.48 2.77 7.29
CA GLN A 226 -6.96 3.61 6.21
C GLN A 226 -5.42 3.67 6.26
N ASN A 227 -4.82 4.81 5.92
CA ASN A 227 -3.37 4.95 5.80
C ASN A 227 -2.66 5.21 7.14
N VAL A 228 -3.27 5.92 8.10
CA VAL A 228 -2.59 6.39 9.33
C VAL A 228 -3.28 6.06 10.66
N ILE A 229 -4.44 5.39 10.65
CA ILE A 229 -5.15 5.04 11.90
C ILE A 229 -4.55 3.75 12.49
N ASP A 230 -4.60 3.61 13.81
CA ASP A 230 -4.19 2.40 14.54
C ASP A 230 -5.05 1.17 14.15
N PRO A 231 -4.46 0.11 13.53
CA PRO A 231 -5.19 -1.10 13.15
C PRO A 231 -5.29 -2.15 14.28
N THR A 232 -4.72 -1.91 15.46
CA THR A 232 -4.47 -2.93 16.50
C THR A 232 -5.72 -3.68 16.92
N ALA A 233 -6.81 -2.98 17.22
CA ALA A 233 -8.06 -3.61 17.64
C ALA A 233 -8.61 -4.57 16.58
N HIS A 234 -8.49 -4.19 15.30
CA HIS A 234 -8.94 -5.03 14.19
C HIS A 234 -8.05 -6.24 13.99
N VAL A 235 -6.72 -6.03 13.96
CA VAL A 235 -5.76 -7.13 13.83
C VAL A 235 -5.91 -8.12 14.98
N ALA A 236 -6.05 -7.63 16.21
CA ALA A 236 -6.29 -8.48 17.37
C ALA A 236 -7.59 -9.29 17.24
N ARG A 237 -8.68 -8.67 16.78
CA ARG A 237 -9.95 -9.37 16.51
C ARG A 237 -9.78 -10.49 15.49
N VAL A 238 -9.18 -10.20 14.34
CA VAL A 238 -8.97 -11.17 13.24
C VAL A 238 -8.06 -12.32 13.69
N LEU A 239 -6.91 -12.01 14.29
CA LEU A 239 -5.96 -13.02 14.73
C LEU A 239 -6.50 -13.86 15.90
N ASN A 240 -7.28 -13.28 16.82
CA ASN A 240 -7.96 -14.05 17.85
C ASN A 240 -8.98 -15.02 17.25
N TYR A 241 -9.75 -14.59 16.26
CA TYR A 241 -10.67 -15.49 15.54
C TYR A 241 -9.91 -16.67 14.92
N VAL A 242 -8.82 -16.43 14.20
CA VAL A 242 -7.98 -17.48 13.61
C VAL A 242 -7.44 -18.42 14.70
N ARG A 243 -6.93 -17.86 15.79
CA ARG A 243 -6.35 -18.61 16.90
C ARG A 243 -7.35 -19.50 17.63
N MET A 244 -8.60 -19.05 17.76
CA MET A 244 -9.67 -19.81 18.40
C MET A 244 -10.32 -20.83 17.46
N ARG A 245 -10.52 -20.47 16.19
CA ARG A 245 -11.20 -21.32 15.20
C ARG A 245 -10.29 -22.37 14.57
N TYR A 246 -8.99 -22.07 14.45
CA TYR A 246 -7.98 -22.91 13.82
C TYR A 246 -6.74 -23.10 14.74
N PRO A 247 -6.93 -23.57 15.99
CA PRO A 247 -5.85 -23.60 16.99
C PRO A 247 -4.69 -24.52 16.60
N THR A 248 -4.96 -25.60 15.87
CA THR A 248 -3.94 -26.57 15.41
C THR A 248 -2.86 -25.89 14.58
N PHE A 249 -3.25 -25.11 13.57
CA PHE A 249 -2.33 -24.46 12.65
C PHE A 249 -1.65 -23.25 13.30
N TRP A 250 -2.38 -22.49 14.12
CA TRP A 250 -1.78 -21.36 14.85
C TRP A 250 -0.70 -21.82 15.84
N ARG A 251 -0.97 -22.86 16.64
CA ARG A 251 -0.04 -23.32 17.68
C ARG A 251 1.23 -23.93 17.11
N ARG A 252 1.22 -24.41 15.86
CA ARG A 252 2.36 -25.04 15.17
C ARG A 252 3.63 -24.21 15.30
N ASN A 253 3.59 -22.94 14.90
CA ASN A 253 4.70 -21.98 15.04
C ASN A 253 4.32 -20.73 15.82
N ARG A 254 3.30 -20.83 16.69
CA ARG A 254 2.76 -19.70 17.47
C ARG A 254 2.38 -18.49 16.60
N GLY A 255 1.88 -18.72 15.39
CA GLY A 255 1.50 -17.66 14.45
C GLY A 255 2.65 -17.05 13.64
N LYS A 256 3.89 -17.54 13.78
CA LYS A 256 5.05 -17.00 13.04
C LYS A 256 5.09 -17.39 11.56
N ASP A 257 4.34 -18.43 11.18
CA ASP A 257 4.10 -18.87 9.81
C ASP A 257 2.83 -18.26 9.19
N HIS A 258 2.19 -17.31 9.89
CA HIS A 258 1.04 -16.56 9.37
C HIS A 258 1.50 -15.28 8.70
N VAL A 259 0.83 -14.89 7.62
CA VAL A 259 1.14 -13.71 6.82
C VAL A 259 -0.06 -12.75 6.86
N ILE A 260 0.19 -11.47 7.13
CA ILE A 260 -0.81 -10.39 7.11
C ILE A 260 -0.29 -9.17 6.34
N TRP A 261 -1.21 -8.41 5.75
CA TRP A 261 -0.92 -7.10 5.17
C TRP A 261 -1.06 -5.98 6.20
N ILE A 262 -0.09 -5.07 6.23
CA ILE A 262 -0.10 -3.79 6.93
C ILE A 262 0.36 -2.70 5.94
N PRO A 263 -0.50 -2.29 5.00
CA PRO A 263 -0.09 -1.45 3.88
C PRO A 263 -0.10 0.05 4.21
N GLY A 264 -0.60 0.48 5.37
CA GLY A 264 -0.65 1.90 5.75
C GLY A 264 0.72 2.60 5.67
N ASP A 265 0.70 3.93 5.63
CA ASP A 265 1.88 4.78 5.36
C ASP A 265 3.05 4.47 6.30
N MET A 266 2.75 4.38 7.60
CA MET A 266 3.72 4.07 8.64
C MET A 266 3.90 2.55 8.86
N GLY A 267 3.24 1.74 8.03
CA GLY A 267 3.33 0.29 8.04
C GLY A 267 3.13 -0.30 9.45
N PRO A 268 3.91 -1.32 9.81
CA PRO A 268 3.90 -1.94 11.13
C PRO A 268 4.19 -1.03 12.33
N CYS A 269 4.70 0.20 12.14
CA CYS A 269 4.88 1.13 13.26
C CYS A 269 3.57 1.52 13.94
N LEU A 270 2.44 1.48 13.21
CA LEU A 270 1.12 1.79 13.76
C LEU A 270 0.49 0.63 14.53
N LEU A 271 1.18 -0.49 14.68
CA LEU A 271 0.65 -1.69 15.31
C LEU A 271 1.30 -1.91 16.69
N PRO A 272 0.95 -1.11 17.72
CA PRO A 272 1.53 -1.23 19.06
C PRO A 272 1.11 -2.51 19.78
N GLY A 273 1.97 -2.97 20.70
CA GLY A 273 1.57 -3.92 21.75
C GLY A 273 1.35 -5.38 21.32
N ALA A 274 0.70 -6.12 22.22
CA ALA A 274 0.44 -7.58 22.29
C ALA A 274 1.39 -8.53 21.53
N ARG A 275 2.11 -9.39 22.24
CA ARG A 275 3.11 -10.29 21.63
C ARG A 275 2.58 -11.13 20.45
N PHE A 276 1.32 -11.55 20.48
CA PHE A 276 0.74 -12.40 19.44
C PHE A 276 0.41 -11.68 18.12
N ILE A 277 0.18 -10.36 18.13
CA ILE A 277 -0.05 -9.60 16.89
C ILE A 277 1.27 -9.30 16.15
N GLN A 278 2.41 -9.44 16.84
CA GLN A 278 3.75 -9.20 16.29
C GLN A 278 4.35 -10.45 15.60
N TYR A 279 3.84 -11.64 15.92
CA TYR A 279 4.38 -12.90 15.41
C TYR A 279 4.22 -13.10 13.90
N PRO A 280 3.06 -12.82 13.27
CA PRO A 280 2.90 -13.00 11.83
C PRO A 280 3.95 -12.24 11.02
N ILE A 281 4.33 -12.79 9.88
CA ILE A 281 5.06 -12.11 8.81
C ILE A 281 4.17 -10.97 8.30
N LYS A 282 4.72 -9.76 8.25
CA LYS A 282 4.01 -8.58 7.76
C LYS A 282 4.47 -8.28 6.34
N LEU A 283 3.51 -8.11 5.45
CA LEU A 283 3.69 -7.48 4.15
C LEU A 283 3.38 -5.99 4.32
N ALA A 284 4.35 -5.12 4.06
CA ALA A 284 4.23 -3.69 4.31
C ALA A 284 4.86 -2.87 3.19
N HIS A 285 4.39 -1.65 2.98
CA HIS A 285 5.04 -0.71 2.05
C HIS A 285 6.24 -0.01 2.68
N PHE A 286 6.22 0.21 4.00
CA PHE A 286 7.28 0.93 4.71
C PHE A 286 8.14 0.01 5.57
N GLY A 287 9.38 -0.22 5.12
CA GLY A 287 10.37 -1.06 5.79
C GLY A 287 11.21 -0.36 6.85
N LEU A 288 10.61 0.52 7.66
CA LEU A 288 11.36 1.29 8.66
C LEU A 288 11.81 0.40 9.83
N GLN A 289 13.11 0.13 9.90
CA GLN A 289 13.72 -0.68 10.95
C GLN A 289 14.59 0.18 11.87
N VAL A 290 13.97 0.70 12.93
CA VAL A 290 14.66 1.54 13.93
C VAL A 290 14.39 0.96 15.32
N HIS A 291 15.44 0.87 16.14
CA HIS A 291 15.30 0.48 17.53
C HIS A 291 14.62 1.60 18.33
N LYS A 292 13.74 1.25 19.28
CA LYS A 292 12.97 2.20 20.09
C LYS A 292 13.85 3.29 20.74
N ASN A 293 15.03 2.91 21.23
CA ASN A 293 15.96 3.83 21.90
C ASN A 293 16.76 4.73 20.94
N ASN A 294 16.81 4.40 19.65
CA ASN A 294 17.52 5.20 18.64
C ASN A 294 16.57 6.11 17.87
N TYR A 295 15.26 5.91 17.99
CA TYR A 295 14.26 6.69 17.25
C TYR A 295 14.19 8.15 17.70
N THR A 296 14.44 8.45 18.98
CA THR A 296 14.51 9.83 19.49
C THR A 296 15.63 10.65 18.84
N ASN A 297 16.60 9.99 18.19
CA ASN A 297 17.72 10.64 17.51
C ASN A 297 17.45 10.83 16.01
N MET A 298 16.29 10.43 15.48
CA MET A 298 15.92 10.74 14.10
C MET A 298 15.61 12.23 13.94
N PRO A 299 16.17 12.91 12.92
CA PRO A 299 15.89 14.32 12.65
C PRO A 299 14.39 14.56 12.48
N GLY A 300 13.83 15.40 13.34
CA GLY A 300 12.43 15.81 13.28
C GLY A 300 11.42 14.79 13.77
N ALA A 301 11.83 13.65 14.36
CA ALA A 301 10.91 12.75 15.02
C ALA A 301 10.00 13.57 15.95
N ARG A 302 8.69 13.67 15.63
CA ARG A 302 7.74 14.03 16.69
C ARG A 302 8.01 13.02 17.82
N PRO A 303 7.83 13.38 19.10
CA PRO A 303 7.54 12.38 20.12
C PRO A 303 6.18 11.77 19.75
N ALA A 304 6.11 11.02 18.64
CA ALA A 304 4.88 10.52 18.08
C ALA A 304 4.41 9.45 19.03
N GLU A 305 3.30 9.73 19.70
CA GLU A 305 2.60 8.83 20.61
C GLU A 305 2.37 7.45 19.97
N TRP A 306 2.38 7.38 18.63
CA TRP A 306 2.26 6.19 17.80
C TRP A 306 3.42 5.17 17.97
N ILE A 307 4.62 5.60 18.39
CA ILE A 307 5.81 4.73 18.53
C ILE A 307 6.03 4.27 19.98
N LYS A 308 5.31 4.85 20.95
CA LYS A 308 5.42 4.47 22.37
C LYS A 308 5.10 2.99 22.61
N GLY A 309 4.40 2.31 21.68
CA GLY A 309 4.06 0.89 21.72
C GLY A 309 4.89 -0.04 20.82
N ALA A 310 5.97 0.43 20.18
CA ALA A 310 6.85 -0.45 19.38
C ALA A 310 7.47 -1.54 20.28
N HIS A 311 7.35 -2.80 19.84
CA HIS A 311 7.79 -3.96 20.63
C HIS A 311 9.32 -4.08 20.63
N GLU A 312 9.94 -4.28 21.79
CA GLU A 312 11.40 -4.30 21.97
C GLU A 312 12.11 -5.34 21.06
N GLU A 313 11.54 -6.54 20.91
CA GLU A 313 12.11 -7.63 20.07
C GLU A 313 11.88 -7.47 18.54
N TYR A 314 10.82 -6.76 18.14
CA TYR A 314 10.32 -6.75 16.75
C TYR A 314 10.41 -5.39 16.05
N SER A 315 10.73 -4.31 16.80
CA SER A 315 10.68 -2.92 16.32
C SER A 315 9.35 -2.62 15.60
N CYS A 316 9.32 -1.61 14.71
CA CYS A 316 8.22 -1.47 13.77
C CYS A 316 8.22 -2.63 12.77
N PHE A 317 9.29 -2.69 11.97
CA PHE A 317 9.54 -3.68 10.94
C PHE A 317 10.78 -4.50 11.31
N LYS A 318 10.79 -5.78 10.96
CA LYS A 318 11.95 -6.66 11.14
C LYS A 318 12.30 -7.36 9.84
N HIS A 319 13.36 -6.93 9.17
CA HIS A 319 13.73 -7.40 7.84
C HIS A 319 13.98 -8.91 7.77
N GLU A 320 14.43 -9.57 8.84
CA GLU A 320 14.60 -11.03 8.83
C GLU A 320 13.27 -11.79 8.78
N LYS A 321 12.15 -11.15 9.16
CA LYS A 321 10.81 -11.73 9.28
C LYS A 321 9.83 -11.17 8.24
N ASP A 322 9.82 -9.86 8.06
CA ASP A 322 8.83 -9.09 7.31
C ASP A 322 9.32 -8.79 5.89
N VAL A 323 8.38 -8.49 4.99
CA VAL A 323 8.67 -8.20 3.58
C VAL A 323 8.23 -6.78 3.27
N VAL A 324 9.13 -6.01 2.67
CA VAL A 324 8.75 -4.74 2.04
C VAL A 324 8.25 -5.05 0.64
N VAL A 325 7.05 -4.58 0.33
CA VAL A 325 6.35 -4.86 -0.93
C VAL A 325 5.98 -3.53 -1.59
N PRO A 326 6.12 -3.37 -2.92
CA PRO A 326 5.74 -2.12 -3.57
C PRO A 326 4.23 -1.90 -3.43
N PRO A 327 3.80 -0.64 -3.28
CA PRO A 327 2.39 -0.29 -3.34
C PRO A 327 1.83 -0.46 -4.75
N HIS A 328 0.53 -0.25 -4.84
CA HIS A 328 -0.14 -0.18 -6.12
C HIS A 328 -0.14 1.29 -6.59
N TYR A 329 -0.03 1.57 -7.89
CA TYR A 329 -0.26 2.90 -8.43
C TYR A 329 -1.08 2.76 -9.71
N ALA A 330 -2.29 3.32 -9.71
CA ALA A 330 -3.25 3.10 -10.79
C ALA A 330 -2.71 3.62 -12.12
N ASP A 331 -2.11 4.82 -12.18
CA ASP A 331 -1.73 5.40 -13.48
C ASP A 331 -0.59 4.66 -14.21
N PHE A 332 0.01 3.63 -13.61
CA PHE A 332 1.02 2.78 -14.25
C PHE A 332 0.43 1.57 -15.00
N HIS A 333 -0.80 1.65 -15.52
CA HIS A 333 -1.36 0.60 -16.39
C HIS A 333 -0.61 0.45 -17.73
N HIS A 334 0.11 1.49 -18.18
CA HIS A 334 0.91 1.46 -19.41
C HIS A 334 2.36 1.05 -19.17
N ILE A 335 2.57 -0.12 -18.58
CA ILE A 335 3.89 -0.69 -18.28
C ILE A 335 4.72 -0.91 -19.56
N ASP A 336 4.08 -1.08 -20.71
CA ASP A 336 4.69 -1.12 -22.04
C ASP A 336 5.55 0.13 -22.34
N LYS A 337 5.13 1.30 -21.85
CA LYS A 337 5.90 2.55 -21.98
C LYS A 337 7.19 2.51 -21.17
N ALA A 338 7.17 1.87 -19.99
CA ALA A 338 8.35 1.74 -19.16
C ALA A 338 9.38 0.80 -19.81
N GLU A 339 8.94 -0.33 -20.40
CA GLU A 339 9.83 -1.21 -21.17
C GLU A 339 10.46 -0.46 -22.36
N ALA A 340 9.66 0.27 -23.14
CA ALA A 340 10.18 1.08 -24.24
C ALA A 340 11.17 2.15 -23.75
N THR A 341 10.92 2.74 -22.58
CA THR A 341 11.83 3.71 -21.95
C THR A 341 13.16 3.07 -21.55
N PHE A 342 13.15 1.84 -21.02
CA PHE A 342 14.38 1.09 -20.75
C PHE A 342 15.15 0.79 -22.03
N GLN A 343 14.49 0.26 -23.06
CA GLN A 343 15.15 -0.05 -24.34
C GLN A 343 15.80 1.19 -24.96
N ALA A 344 15.07 2.31 -25.00
CA ALA A 344 15.62 3.58 -25.46
C ALA A 344 16.83 4.03 -24.62
N SER A 345 16.75 3.88 -23.30
CA SER A 345 17.80 4.32 -22.38
C SER A 345 19.10 3.51 -22.42
N LEU A 346 19.05 2.28 -22.97
CA LEU A 346 20.18 1.39 -23.14
C LEU A 346 20.86 1.53 -24.51
N ALA A 347 20.23 2.25 -25.45
CA ALA A 347 20.78 2.51 -26.77
C ALA A 347 22.02 3.44 -26.70
N ALA A 348 23.02 3.17 -27.55
CA ALA A 348 24.32 3.83 -27.51
C ALA A 348 24.27 5.37 -27.64
N ASN A 349 23.26 5.90 -28.35
CA ASN A 349 23.12 7.35 -28.61
C ASN A 349 22.12 8.05 -27.68
N HIS A 350 21.60 7.36 -26.66
CA HIS A 350 20.62 7.96 -25.76
C HIS A 350 21.32 8.87 -24.73
N SER A 351 21.04 10.17 -24.81
CA SER A 351 21.52 11.16 -23.85
C SER A 351 20.38 11.62 -22.95
N ARG A 352 20.71 11.80 -21.67
CA ARG A 352 19.81 12.32 -20.63
C ARG A 352 20.36 13.67 -20.14
N PRO A 353 19.70 14.80 -20.41
CA PRO A 353 20.25 16.13 -20.15
C PRO A 353 20.36 16.47 -18.67
N TYR A 354 19.59 15.82 -17.80
CA TYR A 354 19.62 16.06 -16.37
C TYR A 354 20.46 14.99 -15.65
N LEU A 355 21.32 15.42 -14.73
CA LEU A 355 22.04 14.54 -13.83
C LEU A 355 21.07 13.92 -12.83
N LEU A 356 20.30 14.74 -12.10
CA LEU A 356 19.42 14.28 -11.04
C LEU A 356 18.07 15.00 -11.09
N PHE A 357 17.01 14.21 -10.88
CA PHE A 357 15.63 14.68 -10.82
C PHE A 357 14.99 14.41 -9.45
N PHE A 358 14.19 15.37 -8.99
CA PHE A 358 13.28 15.17 -7.87
C PHE A 358 11.98 15.96 -8.05
N ALA A 359 10.85 15.27 -7.96
CA ALA A 359 9.54 15.90 -7.81
C ALA A 359 8.86 15.38 -6.54
N GLY A 360 8.39 16.27 -5.68
CA GLY A 360 7.67 15.92 -4.46
C GLY A 360 7.61 17.08 -3.49
N THR A 361 6.64 17.02 -2.57
CA THR A 361 6.46 18.05 -1.55
C THR A 361 7.67 18.10 -0.63
N ILE A 362 8.23 19.29 -0.43
CA ILE A 362 9.22 19.60 0.60
C ILE A 362 8.46 20.27 1.75
N ARG A 363 8.73 19.86 2.99
CA ARG A 363 8.10 20.45 4.19
C ARG A 363 9.19 20.95 5.14
N ASP A 364 9.71 22.15 4.92
CA ASP A 364 10.90 22.66 5.61
C ASP A 364 10.83 22.59 7.13
N HIS A 365 9.66 22.86 7.70
CA HIS A 365 9.44 22.83 9.15
C HIS A 365 8.99 21.47 9.70
N GLN A 366 9.04 20.40 8.91
CA GLN A 366 8.59 19.05 9.30
C GLN A 366 9.63 17.98 8.93
N ALA A 367 10.76 17.96 9.64
CA ALA A 367 11.84 17.01 9.33
C ALA A 367 11.41 15.52 9.46
N HIS A 368 10.43 15.16 10.31
CA HIS A 368 9.89 13.78 10.35
C HIS A 368 9.33 13.32 9.01
N TYR A 369 8.84 14.23 8.16
CA TYR A 369 8.24 13.91 6.88
C TYR A 369 9.22 13.21 5.92
N SER A 370 10.52 13.21 6.18
CA SER A 370 11.48 12.44 5.36
C SER A 370 12.77 12.09 6.11
N GLY A 371 12.73 12.12 7.46
CA GLY A 371 13.92 11.95 8.29
C GLY A 371 15.01 13.00 8.06
N GLY A 372 14.60 14.21 7.66
CA GLY A 372 15.51 15.29 7.30
C GLY A 372 16.04 15.27 5.86
N ALA A 373 15.79 14.20 5.07
CA ALA A 373 16.36 14.07 3.72
C ALA A 373 15.92 15.21 2.78
N ARG A 374 14.62 15.50 2.72
CA ARG A 374 14.08 16.57 1.84
C ARG A 374 14.51 17.95 2.30
N GLN A 375 14.70 18.15 3.60
CA GLN A 375 15.16 19.43 4.17
C GLN A 375 16.65 19.67 3.90
N ALA A 376 17.49 18.64 4.09
CA ALA A 376 18.90 18.70 3.72
C ALA A 376 19.03 18.97 2.22
N PHE A 377 18.25 18.24 1.41
CA PHE A 377 18.19 18.44 -0.02
C PHE A 377 17.77 19.88 -0.39
N HIS A 378 16.72 20.43 0.23
CA HIS A 378 16.28 21.80 -0.02
C HIS A 378 17.36 22.83 0.33
N LYS A 379 17.95 22.71 1.53
CA LYS A 379 18.99 23.60 2.04
C LYS A 379 20.27 23.60 1.21
N HIS A 380 20.68 22.45 0.69
CA HIS A 380 21.98 22.29 0.04
C HIS A 380 21.90 22.35 -1.49
N LEU A 381 20.74 22.04 -2.09
CA LEU A 381 20.60 21.85 -3.53
C LEU A 381 19.47 22.67 -4.17
N VAL A 382 18.60 23.34 -3.40
CA VAL A 382 17.45 24.11 -3.94
C VAL A 382 17.37 25.57 -3.48
N ALA A 383 17.74 25.92 -2.24
CA ALA A 383 17.64 27.30 -1.74
C ALA A 383 18.73 27.68 -0.72
N PRO A 384 19.23 28.92 -0.81
CA PRO A 384 18.97 29.94 0.21
C PRO A 384 17.96 30.97 -0.33
N ASP A 385 17.24 31.61 0.60
CA ASP A 385 16.02 32.40 0.43
C ASP A 385 15.98 33.45 -0.73
N GLU A 386 14.75 33.72 -1.16
CA GLU A 386 14.27 34.83 -2.01
C GLU A 386 14.55 34.75 -3.53
N GLY A 387 13.52 34.33 -4.28
CA GLY A 387 13.32 34.67 -5.69
C GLY A 387 14.27 34.00 -6.69
N LYS A 388 13.83 32.90 -7.34
CA LYS A 388 14.56 32.20 -8.43
C LYS A 388 16.08 32.18 -8.18
N SER A 389 16.50 31.57 -7.07
CA SER A 389 17.79 31.81 -6.44
C SER A 389 18.93 31.01 -7.07
N GLU A 390 20.17 31.45 -6.81
CA GLU A 390 21.50 30.92 -7.21
C GLU A 390 21.65 29.41 -7.48
N ALA A 391 20.82 28.53 -6.92
CA ALA A 391 20.86 27.09 -7.13
C ALA A 391 20.72 26.66 -8.61
N ASP A 392 19.82 27.31 -9.37
CA ASP A 392 19.65 27.03 -10.81
C ASP A 392 20.90 27.42 -11.63
N LYS A 393 21.72 28.34 -11.11
CA LYS A 393 23.00 28.74 -11.74
C LYS A 393 24.14 27.79 -11.37
N LEU A 394 24.15 27.27 -10.14
CA LEU A 394 25.20 26.38 -9.65
C LEU A 394 25.07 24.97 -10.21
N TYR A 395 23.84 24.49 -10.43
CA TYR A 395 23.55 23.14 -10.91
C TYR A 395 22.44 23.10 -11.98
N PRO A 396 22.71 23.58 -13.21
CA PRO A 396 21.72 23.63 -14.28
C PRO A 396 21.25 22.25 -14.78
N ASP A 397 22.00 21.20 -14.45
CA ASP A 397 21.72 19.79 -14.75
C ASP A 397 20.85 19.11 -13.67
N LEU A 398 20.45 19.83 -12.63
CA LEU A 398 19.50 19.35 -11.63
C LEU A 398 18.09 19.85 -11.94
N LYS A 399 17.11 18.96 -11.84
CA LYS A 399 15.72 19.29 -12.18
C LYS A 399 14.78 19.03 -11.02
N PHE A 400 14.16 20.10 -10.53
CA PHE A 400 13.24 20.06 -9.41
C PHE A 400 11.84 20.50 -9.78
N GLY A 401 10.85 19.75 -9.27
CA GLY A 401 9.45 19.97 -9.61
C GLY A 401 9.11 19.58 -11.05
N GLY A 402 7.88 19.89 -11.46
CA GLY A 402 7.32 19.46 -12.75
C GLY A 402 6.57 18.12 -12.68
N PRO A 403 5.89 17.72 -13.77
CA PRO A 403 5.16 16.46 -13.82
C PRO A 403 6.15 15.31 -13.67
N ALA A 404 6.03 14.55 -12.57
CA ALA A 404 6.95 13.46 -12.24
C ALA A 404 7.13 12.52 -13.42
N SER A 405 6.03 12.15 -14.09
CA SER A 405 5.96 11.27 -15.27
C SER A 405 6.72 11.77 -16.51
N GLU A 406 6.87 13.08 -16.68
CA GLU A 406 7.41 13.68 -17.92
C GLU A 406 8.87 14.11 -17.80
N THR A 407 9.32 14.47 -16.60
CA THR A 407 10.68 15.03 -16.46
C THR A 407 11.71 13.97 -16.04
N GLY A 408 11.28 12.92 -15.34
CA GLY A 408 12.19 11.89 -14.83
C GLY A 408 12.82 11.00 -15.92
N TYR A 409 12.19 10.82 -17.09
CA TYR A 409 12.81 10.05 -18.18
C TYR A 409 14.00 10.77 -18.83
N GLN A 410 14.17 12.07 -18.57
CA GLN A 410 15.30 12.88 -19.05
C GLN A 410 16.47 12.92 -18.06
N ALA A 411 16.34 12.29 -16.88
CA ALA A 411 17.35 12.33 -15.83
C ALA A 411 18.13 11.02 -15.71
N GLN A 412 19.44 11.11 -15.44
CA GLN A 412 20.27 9.94 -15.20
C GLN A 412 19.87 9.26 -13.88
N PHE A 413 19.72 10.07 -12.83
CA PHE A 413 19.43 9.67 -11.47
C PHE A 413 18.12 10.30 -10.96
N CYS A 414 17.40 9.59 -10.09
CA CYS A 414 16.17 10.08 -9.46
C CYS A 414 16.27 9.96 -7.95
N LEU A 415 16.05 11.07 -7.25
CA LEU A 415 16.08 11.10 -5.79
C LEU A 415 14.84 10.42 -5.21
N ILE A 416 15.06 9.50 -4.27
CA ILE A 416 14.02 8.72 -3.60
C ILE A 416 14.14 8.95 -2.09
N PRO A 417 13.74 10.13 -1.58
CA PRO A 417 13.52 10.31 -0.16
C PRO A 417 12.14 9.77 0.20
N TYR A 418 11.98 9.28 1.42
CA TYR A 418 10.68 8.88 1.93
C TYR A 418 9.79 10.11 2.24
N GLY A 419 8.53 9.85 2.55
CA GLY A 419 7.52 10.85 2.93
C GLY A 419 7.08 10.63 4.38
N ASP A 420 5.85 11.04 4.71
CA ASP A 420 5.19 10.51 5.92
C ASP A 420 4.82 9.04 5.65
N GLY A 421 5.81 8.15 5.58
CA GLY A 421 5.70 6.77 5.10
C GLY A 421 6.65 6.42 3.94
N TRP A 422 6.39 5.30 3.29
CA TRP A 422 7.27 4.59 2.32
C TRP A 422 7.75 5.40 1.10
N GLY A 423 6.92 6.27 0.53
CA GLY A 423 7.25 7.08 -0.66
C GLY A 423 7.26 6.29 -1.98
N ASN A 424 6.52 6.75 -2.98
CA ASN A 424 6.33 6.08 -4.29
C ASN A 424 7.43 6.28 -5.31
N ARG A 425 8.50 6.99 -4.96
CA ARG A 425 9.49 7.47 -5.94
C ARG A 425 10.28 6.36 -6.60
N ILE A 426 10.47 5.21 -5.95
CA ILE A 426 11.12 4.07 -6.60
C ILE A 426 10.30 3.50 -7.77
N MET A 427 8.97 3.52 -7.67
CA MET A 427 8.10 3.07 -8.76
C MET A 427 8.16 4.05 -9.96
N PHE A 428 8.21 5.36 -9.68
CA PHE A 428 8.44 6.36 -10.73
C PHE A 428 9.81 6.18 -11.41
N ALA A 429 10.86 5.95 -10.61
CA ALA A 429 12.20 5.68 -11.13
C ALA A 429 12.25 4.40 -11.99
N ALA A 430 11.53 3.35 -11.57
CA ALA A 430 11.33 2.13 -12.35
C ALA A 430 10.61 2.41 -13.67
N TYR A 431 9.52 3.18 -13.62
CA TYR A 431 8.73 3.51 -14.82
C TYR A 431 9.52 4.35 -15.86
N GLN A 432 10.58 5.04 -15.43
CA GLN A 432 11.31 6.03 -16.24
C GLN A 432 12.73 5.60 -16.61
N ALA A 433 13.12 4.38 -16.27
CA ALA A 433 14.51 3.89 -16.38
C ALA A 433 15.54 4.85 -15.73
N CYS A 434 15.13 5.53 -14.67
CA CYS A 434 15.93 6.51 -13.95
C CYS A 434 16.63 5.80 -12.79
N ILE A 435 17.95 5.98 -12.65
CA ILE A 435 18.74 5.25 -11.63
C ILE A 435 18.33 5.71 -10.22
N PRO A 436 17.83 4.82 -9.36
CA PRO A 436 17.42 5.15 -7.99
C PRO A 436 18.56 5.74 -7.16
N VAL A 437 18.34 6.91 -6.55
CA VAL A 437 19.20 7.48 -5.49
C VAL A 437 18.42 7.47 -4.18
N ILE A 438 18.68 6.47 -3.35
CA ILE A 438 17.93 6.21 -2.12
C ILE A 438 18.52 7.02 -0.97
N THR A 439 17.74 7.97 -0.44
CA THR A 439 18.05 8.81 0.72
C THR A 439 17.06 8.54 1.85
N GLN A 440 17.05 7.29 2.30
CA GLN A 440 16.11 6.76 3.28
C GLN A 440 16.88 5.93 4.31
N ASP A 441 17.48 6.63 5.28
CA ASP A 441 18.19 5.97 6.38
C ASP A 441 17.25 5.02 7.14
N TYR A 442 17.74 3.82 7.45
CA TYR A 442 17.01 2.77 8.17
C TYR A 442 15.75 2.22 7.48
N VAL A 443 15.54 2.54 6.20
CA VAL A 443 14.38 2.06 5.42
C VAL A 443 14.81 0.99 4.43
N HIS A 444 14.29 -0.21 4.63
CA HIS A 444 14.34 -1.31 3.68
C HIS A 444 13.48 -1.01 2.45
N GLN A 445 13.97 -1.39 1.28
CA GLN A 445 13.28 -1.18 0.01
C GLN A 445 12.50 -2.42 -0.42
N PRO A 446 11.52 -2.28 -1.35
CA PRO A 446 10.77 -3.43 -1.83
C PRO A 446 11.67 -4.57 -2.32
N PHE A 447 11.52 -5.72 -1.67
CA PHE A 447 12.24 -6.96 -1.94
C PHE A 447 13.77 -6.87 -1.86
N ASP A 448 14.34 -5.95 -1.08
CA ASP A 448 15.80 -5.81 -0.92
C ASP A 448 16.50 -7.04 -0.31
N GLU A 449 15.75 -8.03 0.17
CA GLU A 449 16.28 -9.35 0.54
C GLU A 449 16.58 -10.30 -0.64
N VAL A 450 16.03 -10.03 -1.83
CA VAL A 450 16.12 -10.89 -3.03
C VAL A 450 16.41 -10.13 -4.32
N ILE A 451 16.37 -8.80 -4.29
CA ILE A 451 16.75 -7.89 -5.37
C ILE A 451 18.07 -7.18 -4.97
N PRO A 452 19.15 -7.28 -5.78
CA PRO A 452 20.45 -6.70 -5.45
C PRO A 452 20.49 -5.20 -5.79
N TYR A 453 20.04 -4.36 -4.86
CA TYR A 453 19.99 -2.91 -5.03
C TYR A 453 21.35 -2.27 -5.35
N GLU A 454 22.43 -2.84 -4.84
CA GLU A 454 23.80 -2.42 -5.08
C GLU A 454 24.21 -2.49 -6.57
N GLU A 455 23.52 -3.29 -7.39
CA GLU A 455 23.80 -3.40 -8.82
C GLU A 455 23.22 -2.22 -9.63
N PHE A 456 22.17 -1.56 -9.13
CA PHE A 456 21.40 -0.61 -9.93
C PHE A 456 21.02 0.70 -9.22
N ALA A 457 21.27 0.83 -7.92
CA ALA A 457 20.89 2.00 -7.13
C ALA A 457 22.10 2.59 -6.41
N VAL A 458 22.05 3.90 -6.17
CA VAL A 458 22.99 4.60 -5.29
C VAL A 458 22.28 4.84 -3.97
N ARG A 459 22.85 4.39 -2.85
CA ARG A 459 22.33 4.71 -1.52
C ARG A 459 23.21 5.77 -0.86
N ILE A 460 22.61 6.87 -0.44
CA ILE A 460 23.29 8.03 0.15
C ILE A 460 22.68 8.27 1.53
N ARG A 461 23.51 8.41 2.56
CA ARG A 461 23.02 8.75 3.91
C ARG A 461 22.52 10.19 3.92
N ASN A 462 21.56 10.51 4.77
CA ASN A 462 21.05 11.88 4.84
C ASN A 462 22.15 12.90 5.18
N LEU A 463 23.17 12.48 5.92
CA LEU A 463 24.36 13.27 6.28
C LEU A 463 25.25 13.62 5.09
N ASP A 464 25.24 12.80 4.03
CA ASP A 464 26.12 12.96 2.85
C ASP A 464 25.40 13.70 1.70
N ILE A 465 24.15 14.15 1.91
CA ILE A 465 23.39 14.95 0.92
C ILE A 465 24.13 16.23 0.48
N PRO A 466 24.89 16.96 1.33
CA PRO A 466 25.67 18.11 0.88
C PRO A 466 26.65 17.79 -0.26
N ASP A 467 27.21 16.59 -0.29
CA ASP A 467 28.16 16.13 -1.30
C ASP A 467 27.52 15.27 -2.41
N LEU A 468 26.18 15.17 -2.43
CA LEU A 468 25.44 14.28 -3.34
C LEU A 468 25.83 14.46 -4.81
N VAL A 469 25.91 15.70 -5.28
CA VAL A 469 26.24 15.98 -6.69
C VAL A 469 27.66 15.52 -7.03
N HIS A 470 28.60 15.68 -6.10
CA HIS A 470 29.96 15.19 -6.27
C HIS A 470 29.98 13.66 -6.38
N HIS A 471 29.27 12.96 -5.50
CA HIS A 471 29.14 11.51 -5.55
C HIS A 471 28.53 11.01 -6.88
N LEU A 472 27.47 11.65 -7.37
CA LEU A 472 26.83 11.24 -8.63
C LEU A 472 27.72 11.51 -9.85
N ARG A 473 28.41 12.66 -9.91
CA ARG A 473 29.34 13.00 -11.01
C ARG A 473 30.59 12.11 -11.03
N ALA A 474 30.96 11.53 -9.90
CA ALA A 474 32.08 10.59 -9.82
C ALA A 474 31.77 9.22 -10.44
N ILE A 475 30.49 8.90 -10.71
CA ILE A 475 30.09 7.61 -11.30
C ILE A 475 30.40 7.62 -12.80
N PRO A 476 31.25 6.71 -13.31
CA PRO A 476 31.58 6.66 -14.74
C PRO A 476 30.35 6.31 -15.60
N GLN A 477 30.31 6.83 -16.83
CA GLN A 477 29.20 6.57 -17.76
C GLN A 477 29.01 5.07 -18.06
N SER A 478 30.09 4.27 -18.08
CA SER A 478 30.02 2.82 -18.23
C SER A 478 29.30 2.15 -17.04
N SER A 479 29.50 2.66 -15.84
CA SER A 479 28.78 2.21 -14.64
C SER A 479 27.32 2.61 -14.70
N ILE A 480 26.99 3.82 -15.16
CA ILE A 480 25.59 4.26 -15.37
C ILE A 480 24.86 3.32 -16.35
N HIS A 481 25.50 2.94 -17.46
CA HIS A 481 24.92 1.98 -18.42
C HIS A 481 24.71 0.60 -17.78
N ALA A 482 25.71 0.07 -17.06
CA ALA A 482 25.60 -1.20 -16.36
C ALA A 482 24.51 -1.20 -15.29
N MET A 483 24.42 -0.13 -14.48
CA MET A 483 23.38 0.06 -13.47
C MET A 483 21.99 0.08 -14.10
N ARG A 484 21.81 0.78 -15.23
CA ARG A 484 20.52 0.82 -15.93
C ARG A 484 20.16 -0.53 -16.55
N ALA A 485 21.14 -1.27 -17.06
CA ALA A 485 20.94 -2.63 -17.55
C ALA A 485 20.58 -3.61 -16.42
N ALA A 486 21.19 -3.47 -15.24
CA ALA A 486 20.78 -4.20 -14.04
C ALA A 486 19.37 -3.81 -13.59
N TRP A 487 19.03 -2.51 -13.63
CA TRP A 487 17.70 -2.02 -13.28
C TRP A 487 16.60 -2.62 -14.15
N HIS A 488 16.87 -2.74 -15.46
CA HIS A 488 15.99 -3.35 -16.44
C HIS A 488 15.69 -4.84 -16.18
N LYS A 489 16.48 -5.54 -15.36
CA LYS A 489 16.16 -6.92 -14.95
C LYS A 489 15.08 -6.99 -13.87
N TYR A 490 14.92 -5.93 -13.07
CA TYR A 490 14.13 -5.95 -11.83
C TYR A 490 12.97 -4.94 -11.82
N TRP A 491 12.90 -4.00 -12.75
CA TRP A 491 11.89 -2.94 -12.75
C TRP A 491 10.44 -3.44 -12.74
N SER A 492 10.16 -4.59 -13.37
CA SER A 492 8.81 -5.15 -13.38
C SER A 492 8.33 -5.62 -12.00
N ALA A 493 9.25 -5.83 -11.05
CA ALA A 493 8.94 -6.21 -9.68
C ALA A 493 8.11 -5.16 -8.95
N TYR A 494 8.12 -3.90 -9.40
CA TYR A 494 7.45 -2.78 -8.73
C TYR A 494 6.00 -2.57 -9.20
N PHE A 495 5.50 -3.44 -10.09
CA PHE A 495 4.17 -3.29 -10.70
C PHE A 495 3.34 -4.56 -10.54
N TRP A 496 2.04 -4.37 -10.30
CA TRP A 496 1.10 -5.43 -9.89
C TRP A 496 0.24 -6.00 -11.02
N TYR A 497 0.32 -5.45 -12.23
CA TYR A 497 -0.50 -5.86 -13.37
C TYR A 497 0.21 -6.90 -14.24
N PRO A 498 -0.10 -8.21 -14.09
CA PRO A 498 0.57 -9.26 -14.86
C PRO A 498 0.28 -9.14 -16.37
N ASP A 499 -0.93 -8.75 -16.75
CA ASP A 499 -1.33 -8.55 -18.16
C ASP A 499 -0.53 -7.45 -18.87
N HIS A 500 0.13 -6.59 -18.08
CA HIS A 500 1.01 -5.53 -18.58
C HIS A 500 2.50 -5.81 -18.27
N GLY A 501 2.86 -7.02 -17.79
CA GLY A 501 4.24 -7.42 -17.53
C GLY A 501 4.75 -7.15 -16.10
N GLY A 502 3.89 -6.69 -15.19
CA GLY A 502 4.22 -6.54 -13.77
C GLY A 502 4.40 -7.89 -13.07
N THR A 503 5.42 -7.99 -12.20
CA THR A 503 5.80 -9.24 -11.52
C THR A 503 5.81 -9.13 -9.98
N ALA A 504 5.24 -8.07 -9.40
CA ALA A 504 5.26 -7.82 -7.95
C ALA A 504 4.74 -9.00 -7.10
N TYR A 505 3.72 -9.72 -7.57
CA TYR A 505 3.24 -10.94 -6.93
C TYR A 505 4.32 -12.02 -6.86
N ASN A 506 5.00 -12.32 -7.98
CA ASN A 506 6.04 -13.33 -8.03
C ASN A 506 7.21 -12.99 -7.07
N TRP A 507 7.59 -11.72 -7.00
CA TRP A 507 8.62 -11.25 -6.07
C TRP A 507 8.15 -11.30 -4.61
N THR A 508 6.88 -11.04 -4.35
CA THR A 508 6.28 -11.24 -3.01
C THR A 508 6.34 -12.70 -2.59
N ILE A 509 5.99 -13.63 -3.49
CA ILE A 509 6.12 -15.08 -3.23
C ILE A 509 7.58 -15.48 -3.00
N ARG A 510 8.52 -14.95 -3.80
CA ARG A 510 9.96 -15.21 -3.64
C ARG A 510 10.49 -14.72 -2.28
N SER A 511 10.11 -13.51 -1.87
CA SER A 511 10.43 -12.97 -0.55
C SER A 511 9.82 -13.78 0.58
N LEU A 512 8.54 -14.17 0.47
CA LEU A 512 7.89 -15.04 1.46
C LEU A 512 8.59 -16.40 1.56
N HIS A 513 9.02 -16.98 0.45
CA HIS A 513 9.81 -18.21 0.44
C HIS A 513 11.14 -18.01 1.18
N LYS A 514 11.81 -16.86 1.01
CA LYS A 514 12.99 -16.50 1.81
C LYS A 514 12.68 -16.38 3.30
N LYS A 515 11.56 -15.76 3.70
CA LYS A 515 11.18 -15.65 5.13
C LYS A 515 10.85 -17.00 5.75
N LEU A 516 10.29 -17.92 4.97
CA LEU A 516 10.06 -19.29 5.40
C LEU A 516 11.37 -19.98 5.81
N TYR A 517 12.45 -19.82 5.03
CA TYR A 517 13.77 -20.31 5.42
C TYR A 517 14.31 -19.64 6.70
N ASN A 518 14.11 -18.33 6.85
CA ASN A 518 14.54 -17.59 8.04
C ASN A 518 13.81 -18.03 9.31
N LEU A 519 12.49 -18.23 9.23
CA LEU A 519 11.68 -18.75 10.34
C LEU A 519 12.26 -20.04 10.88
N TRP A 520 12.61 -20.96 9.98
CA TRP A 520 13.19 -22.25 10.33
C TRP A 520 14.63 -22.14 10.83
N GLY A 521 15.46 -21.24 10.27
CA GLY A 521 16.80 -20.95 10.80
C GLY A 521 16.77 -20.42 12.24
N HIS A 522 15.76 -19.61 12.59
CA HIS A 522 15.55 -19.12 13.94
C HIS A 522 15.16 -20.21 14.95
N HIS A 523 14.50 -21.29 14.50
CA HIS A 523 14.18 -22.45 15.35
C HIS A 523 15.44 -23.21 15.83
N TYR A 524 16.58 -23.09 15.14
CA TYR A 524 17.85 -23.70 15.54
C TYR A 524 18.70 -22.86 16.51
N ARG A 525 18.32 -21.61 16.82
CA ARG A 525 19.04 -20.78 17.81
C ARG A 525 18.44 -20.83 19.23
N LEU A 526 17.29 -21.49 19.40
CA LEU A 526 16.54 -21.52 20.66
C LEU A 526 16.21 -22.96 21.13
N GLN A 527 16.94 -23.96 20.62
CA GLN A 527 16.99 -25.30 21.21
C GLN A 527 18.29 -25.47 21.98
#